data_AF-A0A897NED2-F1
#
_entry.id   AF-A0A897NED2-F1
#
_cell.length_a   1.000
_cell.length_b   1.000
_cell.length_c   1.000
_cell.angle_alpha   90.00
_cell.angle_beta   90.00
_cell.angle_gamma   90.00
#
_symmetry.space_group_name_H-M   'P 1'
#
loop_
_entity.id
_entity.type
_entity.pdbx_description
1 polymer ?
#
loop_
_entity_poly.entity_id
_entity_poly.type
_entity_poly.pdbx_seq_one_letter_code
_entity_poly.pdbx_strand_id
1 'polypeptide(L)'
;MSAPAYQLPGPLGAVDSVLGGAGTVEYLLLGLLLVNVVTRLLAHRSHVSEAGDDAERLSRHPLHVASNVAMILTAFYYTTLDQHAGIVASTLILGLFVTDFFEFEARNAELRRGVDLDAPKGAIGASVLALLYVGYLSLFQFVAPFWSAIV
;
A
#
# COMPACT_ATOMS: atom_id res chain seq x y z
N MET A 1 21.87 -9.18 12.66
CA MET A 1 20.78 -8.19 12.48
C MET A 1 21.43 -6.83 12.54
N SER A 2 21.29 -6.01 11.49
CA SER A 2 21.73 -4.61 11.53
C SER A 2 20.94 -3.91 12.63
N ALA A 3 21.59 -3.07 13.43
CA ALA A 3 20.88 -2.23 14.40
C ALA A 3 19.88 -1.32 13.63
N PRO A 4 18.68 -1.04 14.19
CA PRO A 4 17.72 -0.16 13.54
C PRO A 4 18.36 1.21 13.31
N ALA A 5 18.04 1.86 12.18
CA ALA A 5 18.52 3.20 11.88
C ALA A 5 18.15 4.20 12.98
N TYR A 6 17.01 4.00 13.64
CA TYR A 6 16.57 4.76 14.79
C TYR A 6 15.84 3.87 15.80
N GLN A 7 16.25 3.92 17.08
CA GLN A 7 15.52 3.26 18.17
C GLN A 7 14.33 4.11 18.60
N LEU A 8 13.13 3.53 18.53
CA LEU A 8 11.92 4.23 18.96
C LEU A 8 11.88 4.35 20.49
N PRO A 9 11.54 5.54 21.04
CA PRO A 9 11.46 5.72 22.48
C PRO A 9 10.20 5.08 23.08
N GLY A 10 10.27 4.72 24.36
CA GLY A 10 9.11 4.31 25.15
C GLY A 10 8.45 3.01 24.65
N PRO A 11 7.11 2.88 24.73
CA PRO A 11 6.40 1.66 24.34
C PRO A 11 6.58 1.26 22.87
N LEU A 12 6.94 2.20 21.99
CA LEU A 12 7.18 1.93 20.58
C LEU A 12 8.46 1.12 20.35
N GLY A 13 9.46 1.25 21.24
CA GLY A 13 10.65 0.39 21.22
C GLY A 13 10.35 -1.08 21.53
N ALA A 14 9.22 -1.39 22.17
CA ALA A 14 8.79 -2.78 22.35
C ALA A 14 8.32 -3.40 21.02
N VAL A 15 7.82 -2.59 20.08
CA VAL A 15 7.44 -3.06 18.73
C VAL A 15 8.68 -3.58 18.00
N ASP A 16 9.84 -2.95 18.18
CA ASP A 16 11.11 -3.40 17.59
C ASP A 16 11.52 -4.80 18.05
N SER A 17 11.13 -5.21 19.26
CA SER A 17 11.42 -6.58 19.74
C SER A 17 10.55 -7.66 19.08
N VAL A 18 9.38 -7.28 18.53
CA VAL A 18 8.43 -8.19 17.90
C VAL A 18 8.55 -8.15 16.37
N LEU A 19 8.74 -6.95 15.80
CA LEU A 19 8.68 -6.68 14.36
C LEU A 19 9.99 -6.11 13.79
N GLY A 20 11.01 -5.80 14.60
CA GLY A 20 12.17 -5.01 14.20
C GLY A 20 13.15 -5.68 13.23
N GLY A 21 12.84 -6.85 12.70
CA GLY A 21 13.58 -7.42 11.57
C GLY A 21 13.13 -6.73 10.28
N ALA A 22 14.04 -6.00 9.61
CA ALA A 22 13.74 -5.33 8.33
C ALA A 22 13.04 -6.25 7.32
N GLY A 23 13.53 -7.49 7.15
CA GLY A 23 12.90 -8.49 6.28
C GLY A 23 11.47 -8.88 6.70
N THR A 24 11.17 -8.92 8.01
CA THR A 24 9.80 -9.20 8.49
C THR A 24 8.84 -8.08 8.08
N VAL A 25 9.28 -6.82 8.19
CA VAL A 25 8.47 -5.65 7.82
C VAL A 25 8.29 -5.56 6.30
N GLU A 26 9.31 -5.93 5.51
CA GLU A 26 9.19 -6.04 4.06
C GLU A 26 8.09 -7.02 3.65
N TYR A 27 8.05 -8.22 4.23
CA TYR A 27 6.97 -9.18 3.99
C TYR A 27 5.61 -8.68 4.46
N LEU A 28 5.55 -7.96 5.59
CA LEU A 28 4.31 -7.35 6.07
C LEU A 28 3.80 -6.29 5.09
N LEU A 29 4.68 -5.42 4.58
CA LEU A 29 4.34 -4.43 3.55
C LEU A 29 3.85 -5.10 2.26
N LEU A 30 4.51 -6.17 1.82
CA LEU A 30 4.09 -6.94 0.66
C LEU A 30 2.68 -7.51 0.86
N GLY A 31 2.43 -8.14 2.00
CA GLY A 31 1.11 -8.68 2.35
C GLY A 31 0.03 -7.59 2.40
N LEU A 32 0.31 -6.45 3.03
CA LEU A 32 -0.61 -5.32 3.10
C LEU A 32 -0.90 -4.71 1.72
N LEU A 33 0.09 -4.63 0.82
CA LEU A 33 -0.10 -4.21 -0.56
C LEU A 33 -1.01 -5.16 -1.33
N LEU A 34 -0.85 -6.47 -1.18
CA LEU A 34 -1.75 -7.46 -1.78
C LEU A 34 -3.18 -7.31 -1.25
N VAL A 35 -3.33 -7.13 0.08
CA VAL A 35 -4.63 -6.84 0.70
C VAL A 35 -5.22 -5.53 0.16
N ASN A 36 -4.42 -4.50 -0.04
CA ASN A 36 -4.87 -3.23 -0.61
C ASN A 36 -5.40 -3.40 -2.04
N VAL A 37 -4.70 -4.17 -2.90
CA VAL A 37 -5.16 -4.48 -4.26
C VAL A 37 -6.48 -5.27 -4.23
N VAL A 38 -6.59 -6.28 -3.38
CA VAL A 38 -7.83 -7.08 -3.25
C VAL A 38 -8.98 -6.20 -2.74
N THR A 39 -8.76 -5.41 -1.70
CA THR A 39 -9.80 -4.53 -1.15
C THR A 39 -10.19 -3.41 -2.12
N ARG A 40 -9.29 -2.95 -3.00
CA ARG A 40 -9.63 -2.04 -4.10
C ARG A 40 -10.59 -2.67 -5.11
N LEU A 41 -10.34 -3.94 -5.49
CA LEU A 41 -11.25 -4.67 -6.37
C LEU A 41 -12.64 -4.82 -5.75
N LEU A 42 -12.70 -5.16 -4.46
CA LEU A 42 -13.96 -5.26 -3.72
C LEU A 42 -14.67 -3.90 -3.62
N ALA A 43 -13.93 -2.83 -3.33
CA ALA A 43 -14.46 -1.47 -3.30
C ALA A 43 -15.06 -1.07 -4.65
N HIS A 44 -14.35 -1.32 -5.75
CA HIS A 44 -14.86 -1.04 -7.09
C HIS A 44 -16.17 -1.77 -7.38
N ARG A 45 -16.28 -3.06 -7.03
CA ARG A 45 -17.53 -3.82 -7.18
C ARG A 45 -18.68 -3.22 -6.36
N SER A 46 -18.40 -2.81 -5.11
CA SER A 46 -19.38 -2.10 -4.27
C SER A 46 -19.86 -0.82 -4.93
N HIS A 47 -18.95 0.00 -5.44
CA HIS A 47 -19.32 1.27 -6.09
C HIS A 47 -20.15 1.08 -7.35
N VAL A 48 -19.83 0.07 -8.17
CA VAL A 48 -20.63 -0.26 -9.37
C VAL A 48 -22.04 -0.70 -8.98
N SER A 49 -22.18 -1.49 -7.91
CA SER A 49 -23.50 -1.86 -7.37
C SER A 49 -24.26 -0.63 -6.88
N GLU A 50 -23.64 0.23 -6.06
CA GLU A 50 -24.26 1.44 -5.53
C GLU A 50 -24.69 2.43 -6.62
N ALA A 51 -23.89 2.56 -7.68
CA ALA A 51 -24.22 3.40 -8.83
C ALA A 51 -25.47 2.92 -9.59
N GLY A 52 -25.77 1.62 -9.55
CA GLY A 52 -26.98 1.04 -10.14
C GLY A 52 -28.25 1.25 -9.30
N ASP A 53 -28.10 1.62 -8.03
CA ASP A 53 -29.20 1.82 -7.07
C ASP A 53 -29.61 3.30 -6.92
N ASP A 54 -29.34 4.13 -7.94
CA ASP A 54 -29.61 5.59 -7.96
C ASP A 54 -28.98 6.36 -6.76
N ALA A 55 -27.82 5.92 -6.28
CA ALA A 55 -27.15 6.57 -5.16
C ALA A 55 -26.70 8.02 -5.50
N GLU A 56 -26.89 8.97 -4.58
CA GLU A 56 -26.40 10.35 -4.74
C GLU A 56 -24.88 10.49 -4.53
N ARG A 57 -24.30 9.57 -3.76
CA ARG A 57 -22.87 9.56 -3.41
C ARG A 57 -22.41 8.16 -3.05
N LEU A 58 -21.22 7.79 -3.52
CA LEU A 58 -20.61 6.51 -3.19
C LEU A 58 -20.15 6.45 -1.73
N SER A 59 -20.28 5.27 -1.13
CA SER A 59 -19.76 4.93 0.20
C SER A 59 -18.26 4.60 0.13
N ARG A 60 -17.53 4.72 1.25
CA ARG A 60 -16.12 4.27 1.30
C ARG A 60 -16.06 2.85 1.84
N HIS A 61 -15.33 1.96 1.16
CA HIS A 61 -15.18 0.57 1.61
C HIS A 61 -14.26 0.50 2.85
N PRO A 62 -14.76 0.06 4.03
CA PRO A 62 -14.04 0.20 5.30
C PRO A 62 -12.73 -0.59 5.32
N LEU A 63 -12.72 -1.81 4.75
CA LEU A 63 -11.50 -2.62 4.68
C LEU A 63 -10.42 -1.96 3.80
N HIS A 64 -10.82 -1.23 2.76
CA HIS A 64 -9.87 -0.56 1.89
C HIS A 64 -9.24 0.65 2.59
N VAL A 65 -10.06 1.44 3.30
CA VAL A 65 -9.58 2.54 4.16
C VAL A 65 -8.62 2.01 5.23
N ALA A 66 -9.00 0.94 5.94
CA ALA A 66 -8.15 0.32 6.95
C ALA A 66 -6.82 -0.18 6.36
N SER A 67 -6.85 -0.80 5.17
CA SER A 67 -5.62 -1.26 4.49
C SER A 67 -4.67 -0.11 4.16
N ASN A 68 -5.19 1.04 3.71
CA ASN A 68 -4.39 2.22 3.41
C ASN A 68 -3.73 2.78 4.67
N VAL A 69 -4.47 2.91 5.77
CA VAL A 69 -3.92 3.37 7.06
C VAL A 69 -2.83 2.41 7.55
N ALA A 70 -3.10 1.10 7.52
CA ALA A 70 -2.13 0.09 7.93
C ALA A 70 -0.84 0.17 7.10
N MET A 71 -0.95 0.24 5.77
CA MET A 71 0.22 0.38 4.89
C MET A 71 1.05 1.63 5.20
N ILE A 72 0.42 2.79 5.39
CA ILE A 72 1.13 4.05 5.68
C ILE A 72 1.90 3.93 7.01
N LEU A 73 1.24 3.42 8.05
CA LEU A 73 1.86 3.24 9.36
C LEU A 73 3.04 2.25 9.28
N THR A 74 2.87 1.15 8.56
CA THR A 74 3.94 0.17 8.36
C THR A 74 5.10 0.75 7.54
N ALA A 75 4.84 1.58 6.53
CA ALA A 75 5.90 2.21 5.72
C ALA A 75 6.73 3.21 6.54
N PHE A 76 6.07 4.01 7.37
CA PHE A 76 6.76 4.91 8.29
C PHE A 76 7.54 4.17 9.35
N TYR A 77 7.00 3.07 9.88
CA TYR A 77 7.75 2.18 10.77
C TYR A 77 8.97 1.57 10.07
N TYR A 78 8.82 1.09 8.84
CA TYR A 78 9.94 0.55 8.07
C TYR A 78 11.07 1.57 7.88
N THR A 79 10.72 2.85 7.72
CA THR A 79 11.69 3.96 7.62
C THR A 79 12.56 4.10 8.88
N THR A 80 12.10 3.71 10.06
CA THR A 80 12.92 3.74 11.28
C THR A 80 13.88 2.56 11.36
N LEU A 81 13.60 1.47 10.65
CA LEU A 81 14.46 0.29 10.56
C LEU A 81 15.51 0.43 9.45
N ASP A 82 15.07 0.78 8.24
CA ASP A 82 15.90 1.07 7.08
C ASP A 82 15.49 2.43 6.48
N GLN A 83 16.33 3.43 6.70
CA GLN A 83 16.02 4.80 6.31
C GLN A 83 15.91 4.95 4.79
N HIS A 84 16.84 4.37 4.03
CA HIS A 84 16.85 4.57 2.58
C HIS A 84 15.71 3.79 1.94
N ALA A 85 15.60 2.49 2.25
CA ALA A 85 14.59 1.65 1.66
C ALA A 85 13.17 2.10 2.08
N GLY A 86 13.02 2.49 3.34
CA GLY A 86 11.76 2.94 3.92
C GLY A 86 11.28 4.29 3.41
N ILE A 87 12.17 5.26 3.15
CA ILE A 87 11.78 6.53 2.52
C ILE A 87 11.17 6.27 1.13
N VAL A 88 11.82 5.45 0.30
CA VAL A 88 11.31 5.13 -1.04
C VAL A 88 9.97 4.38 -0.95
N ALA A 89 9.85 3.39 -0.07
CA ALA A 89 8.59 2.68 0.17
C ALA A 89 7.47 3.65 0.60
N SER A 90 7.77 4.56 1.52
CA SER A 90 6.83 5.56 2.03
C SER A 90 6.37 6.51 0.93
N THR A 91 7.27 7.00 0.08
CA THR A 91 6.91 7.85 -1.06
C THR A 91 5.93 7.13 -2.01
N LEU A 92 6.22 5.88 -2.37
CA LEU A 92 5.35 5.09 -3.26
C LEU A 92 3.99 4.80 -2.62
N ILE A 93 3.96 4.41 -1.34
CA ILE A 93 2.72 4.09 -0.62
C ILE A 93 1.86 5.34 -0.38
N LEU A 94 2.46 6.49 -0.07
CA LEU A 94 1.74 7.76 0.02
C LEU A 94 1.20 8.18 -1.35
N GLY A 95 1.97 8.02 -2.42
CA GLY A 95 1.51 8.26 -3.78
C GLY A 95 0.31 7.36 -4.15
N LEU A 96 0.36 6.09 -3.77
CA LEU A 96 -0.75 5.16 -3.93
C LEU A 96 -2.00 5.62 -3.18
N PHE A 97 -1.87 5.98 -1.90
CA PHE A 97 -2.97 6.50 -1.08
C PHE A 97 -3.60 7.77 -1.67
N VAL A 98 -2.76 8.73 -2.10
CA VAL A 98 -3.23 9.96 -2.74
C VAL A 98 -4.02 9.65 -4.01
N THR A 99 -3.54 8.68 -4.79
CA THR A 99 -4.23 8.26 -6.01
C THR A 99 -5.56 7.59 -5.70
N ASP A 100 -5.62 6.69 -4.71
CA ASP A 100 -6.89 6.09 -4.24
C ASP A 100 -7.89 7.16 -3.77
N PHE A 101 -7.41 8.22 -3.10
CA PHE A 101 -8.27 9.32 -2.67
C PHE A 101 -8.91 10.06 -3.85
N PHE A 102 -8.10 10.44 -4.84
CA PHE A 102 -8.62 11.17 -6.01
C PHE A 102 -9.45 10.30 -6.95
N GLU A 103 -9.13 9.01 -7.09
CA GLU A 103 -9.96 8.04 -7.82
C GLU A 103 -11.36 7.93 -7.22
N PHE A 104 -11.48 7.96 -5.88
CA PHE A 104 -12.78 7.99 -5.23
C PHE A 104 -13.57 9.27 -5.55
N GLU A 105 -12.92 10.43 -5.55
CA GLU A 105 -13.60 11.69 -5.89
C GLU A 105 -14.00 11.73 -7.38
N ALA A 106 -13.13 11.25 -8.28
CA ALA A 106 -13.40 11.15 -9.70
C ALA A 106 -14.64 10.30 -9.99
N ARG A 107 -14.81 9.19 -9.27
CA ARG A 107 -16.01 8.34 -9.37
C ARG A 107 -17.29 9.01 -8.90
N ASN A 108 -17.23 9.81 -7.84
CA ASN A 108 -18.40 10.60 -7.43
C ASN A 108 -18.75 11.65 -8.49
N ALA A 109 -17.76 12.21 -9.19
CA ALA A 109 -17.99 13.08 -10.33
C ALA A 109 -18.55 12.33 -11.56
N GLU A 110 -18.14 11.08 -11.80
CA GLU A 110 -18.75 10.19 -12.81
C GLU A 110 -20.22 9.90 -12.50
N LEU A 111 -20.51 9.49 -11.27
CA LEU A 111 -21.86 9.22 -10.79
C LEU A 111 -22.80 10.41 -11.02
N ARG A 112 -22.38 11.62 -10.66
CA ARG A 112 -23.16 12.85 -10.86
C ARG A 112 -23.42 13.20 -12.33
N ARG A 113 -22.56 12.73 -13.24
CA ARG A 113 -22.71 12.91 -14.69
C ARG A 113 -23.59 11.83 -15.32
N GLY A 114 -23.96 10.78 -14.57
CA GLY A 114 -24.72 9.65 -15.09
C GLY A 114 -23.95 8.84 -16.12
N VAL A 115 -22.62 8.78 -16.00
CA VAL A 115 -21.78 7.93 -16.85
C VAL A 115 -21.32 6.70 -16.07
N ASP A 116 -21.00 5.63 -16.78
CA ASP A 116 -20.45 4.41 -16.18
C ASP A 116 -19.16 4.71 -15.41
N LEU A 117 -19.00 4.07 -14.25
CA LEU A 117 -17.82 4.21 -13.41
C LEU A 117 -16.61 3.57 -14.08
N ASP A 118 -15.55 4.35 -14.25
CA ASP A 118 -14.34 3.89 -14.91
C ASP A 118 -13.47 3.04 -13.96
N ALA A 119 -12.59 2.21 -14.52
CA ALA A 119 -11.62 1.45 -13.73
C ALA A 119 -10.62 2.42 -13.06
N PRO A 120 -10.08 2.11 -11.84
CA PRO A 120 -9.21 3.01 -11.09
C PRO A 120 -7.77 2.97 -11.64
N LYS A 121 -7.58 3.45 -12.87
CA LYS A 121 -6.34 3.31 -13.66
C LYS A 121 -5.14 3.92 -12.93
N GLY A 122 -5.32 5.08 -12.31
CA GLY A 122 -4.24 5.74 -11.56
C GLY A 122 -3.78 4.87 -10.40
N ALA A 123 -4.72 4.41 -9.59
CA ALA A 123 -4.38 3.62 -8.40
C ALA A 123 -3.83 2.24 -8.75
N ILE A 124 -4.26 1.65 -9.86
CA ILE A 124 -3.64 0.44 -10.42
C ILE A 124 -2.17 0.70 -10.77
N GLY A 125 -1.88 1.79 -11.51
CA GLY A 125 -0.51 2.15 -11.86
C GLY A 125 0.38 2.38 -10.63
N ALA A 126 -0.11 3.14 -9.65
CA ALA A 126 0.61 3.38 -8.41
C ALA A 126 0.83 2.07 -7.61
N SER A 127 -0.14 1.15 -7.60
CA SER A 127 0.03 -0.15 -6.95
C SER A 127 1.10 -1.01 -7.62
N VAL A 128 1.18 -0.98 -8.95
CA VAL A 128 2.24 -1.71 -9.67
C VAL A 128 3.61 -1.19 -9.25
N LEU A 129 3.81 0.13 -9.20
CA LEU A 129 5.09 0.71 -8.77
C LEU A 129 5.44 0.31 -7.33
N ALA A 130 4.47 0.40 -6.41
CA ALA A 130 4.67 0.01 -5.02
C ALA A 130 4.97 -1.49 -4.88
N LEU A 131 4.25 -2.36 -5.60
CA LEU A 131 4.47 -3.80 -5.61
C LEU A 131 5.82 -4.19 -6.18
N LEU A 132 6.28 -3.53 -7.25
CA LEU A 132 7.59 -3.80 -7.84
C LEU A 132 8.70 -3.48 -6.84
N TYR A 133 8.62 -2.33 -6.17
CA TYR A 133 9.63 -1.92 -5.22
C TYR A 133 9.64 -2.77 -3.95
N VAL A 134 8.49 -2.94 -3.29
CA VAL A 134 8.39 -3.75 -2.06
C VAL A 134 8.63 -5.23 -2.36
N GLY A 135 8.18 -5.71 -3.53
CA GLY A 135 8.44 -7.06 -4.01
C GLY A 135 9.93 -7.29 -4.26
N TYR A 136 10.63 -6.32 -4.84
CA TYR A 136 12.10 -6.35 -4.95
C TYR A 136 12.73 -6.51 -3.57
N LEU A 137 12.41 -5.64 -2.60
CA LEU A 137 12.99 -5.73 -1.25
C LEU A 137 12.73 -7.11 -0.61
N SER A 138 11.49 -7.59 -0.66
CA SER A 138 11.07 -8.82 0.00
C SER A 138 11.65 -10.08 -0.64
N LEU A 139 11.74 -10.12 -1.97
CA LEU A 139 12.00 -11.34 -2.74
C LEU A 139 13.40 -11.41 -3.32
N PHE A 140 14.16 -10.30 -3.35
CA PHE A 140 15.48 -10.28 -3.99
C PHE A 140 16.46 -11.26 -3.36
N GLN A 141 16.30 -11.62 -2.08
CA GLN A 141 17.11 -12.66 -1.44
C GLN A 141 17.10 -14.02 -2.18
N PHE A 142 16.02 -14.34 -2.87
CA PHE A 142 15.93 -15.57 -3.68
C PHE A 142 16.60 -15.43 -5.05
N VAL A 143 16.72 -14.20 -5.55
CA VAL A 143 17.35 -13.86 -6.83
C VAL A 143 18.85 -13.61 -6.67
N ALA A 144 19.26 -13.05 -5.54
CA ALA A 144 20.61 -12.60 -5.25
C ALA A 144 21.70 -13.66 -5.53
N PRO A 145 21.53 -14.96 -5.16
CA PRO A 145 22.56 -15.97 -5.45
C PRO A 145 22.83 -16.16 -6.94
N PHE A 146 21.77 -16.11 -7.76
CA PHE A 146 21.89 -16.24 -9.21
C PHE A 146 22.46 -14.99 -9.85
N TRP A 147 22.07 -13.81 -9.36
CA TRP A 147 22.59 -12.53 -9.85
C TRP A 147 24.10 -12.41 -9.61
N SER A 148 24.56 -12.71 -8.38
CA SER A 148 25.98 -12.68 -8.00
C SER A 148 26.85 -13.71 -8.73
N ALA A 149 26.25 -14.69 -9.41
CA ALA A 149 26.98 -15.65 -10.22
C ALA A 149 27.31 -15.13 -11.63
N ILE A 150 26.62 -14.07 -12.08
CA ILE A 150 26.73 -13.53 -13.44
C ILE A 150 27.37 -12.14 -13.45
N VAL A 151 27.02 -11.29 -12.48
CA VAL A 151 27.52 -9.92 -12.30
C VAL A 151 28.44 -9.88 -11.09
#